data_AF-A0A0W0YQ85-F1
#
_entry.id   AF-A0A0W0YQ85-F1
#
_cell.length_a   1.000
_cell.length_b   1.000
_cell.length_c   1.000
_cell.angle_alpha   90.00
_cell.angle_beta   90.00
_cell.angle_gamma   90.00
#
_symmetry.space_group_name_H-M   'P 1'
#
loop_
_entity.id
_entity.type
_entity.pdbx_description
1 polymer ?
#
loop_
_entity_poly.entity_id
_entity_poly.type
_entity_poly.pdbx_seq_one_letter_code
_entity_poly.pdbx_strand_id
1 'polypeptide(L)'
;MAFTPPAYSVLRVNTLNLDARLSTLLGRYKIVDNQTAVATTSSTNPAPLQTSLEILLARINQVIECDTDRLTARDVFKQLGNELRDVLKEGDETKNQRATLFLLGALLHRYFRIINEYKGSYTGWFVTPNPLNSDLFKAIRGALQLPGDVTVDDYQMRDLKILDVTTIVTALEAFRDNMYLKDQEGIERYKKYPHLKADSNFEIHLKEIIDQHTARGRTTVNQFKAVRFIQSLRKQVDVDQQQVENALNRWCKEFARAHPDFDGLDLETIEGHIKKYFKEDPIKENILDLVNTPLIKDNLNSMSHASFPTQMKLCHAKICSFILVGGYSMLLQSEHVKKDLRFKIYEALDIVKDPSVLSSADMDNGIKLFNMFRENNTQIDLDYEFFGDKEKMETFISQTELALTSKIQAEKEQKAQEQSAKPATIALV
;
A
#
# COMPACT_ATOMS: atom_id res chain seq x y z
N MET A 1 15.05 -0.76 -22.40
CA MET A 1 14.69 0.48 -21.66
C MET A 1 15.95 1.32 -21.53
N ALA A 2 15.85 2.62 -21.81
CA ALA A 2 16.94 3.58 -21.62
C ALA A 2 16.97 4.10 -20.17
N PHE A 3 15.81 4.19 -19.54
CA PHE A 3 15.70 4.47 -18.11
C PHE A 3 16.37 3.37 -17.29
N THR A 4 17.23 3.76 -16.35
CA THR A 4 17.83 2.86 -15.36
C THR A 4 17.15 3.10 -14.01
N PRO A 5 16.34 2.15 -13.49
CA PRO A 5 15.70 2.32 -12.20
C PRO A 5 16.71 2.30 -11.04
N PRO A 6 16.33 2.84 -9.88
CA PRO A 6 17.06 2.59 -8.64
C PRO A 6 17.24 1.09 -8.39
N ALA A 7 18.31 0.72 -7.68
CA ALA A 7 18.53 -0.66 -7.28
C ALA A 7 17.30 -1.21 -6.54
N TYR A 8 16.98 -2.49 -6.75
CA TYR A 8 15.78 -3.11 -6.19
C TYR A 8 15.66 -2.93 -4.68
N SER A 9 16.78 -3.04 -3.95
CA SER A 9 16.82 -2.84 -2.50
C SER A 9 16.34 -1.44 -2.07
N VAL A 10 16.68 -0.41 -2.83
CA VAL A 10 16.26 0.98 -2.60
C VAL A 10 14.79 1.14 -2.98
N LEU A 11 14.41 0.69 -4.19
CA LEU A 11 13.05 0.81 -4.68
C LEU A 11 12.06 0.08 -3.78
N ARG A 12 12.40 -1.12 -3.31
CA ARG A 12 11.65 -1.91 -2.31
C ARG A 12 11.31 -1.10 -1.06
N VAL A 13 12.31 -0.44 -0.47
CA VAL A 13 12.14 0.37 0.74
C VAL A 13 11.30 1.62 0.45
N ASN A 14 11.52 2.26 -0.69
CA ASN A 14 10.72 3.41 -1.12
C ASN A 14 9.24 3.04 -1.32
N THR A 15 8.96 1.90 -1.97
CA THR A 15 7.60 1.38 -2.16
C THR A 15 6.93 1.05 -0.83
N LEU A 16 7.65 0.42 0.10
CA LEU A 16 7.14 0.13 1.44
C LEU A 16 6.73 1.41 2.18
N ASN A 17 7.53 2.46 2.07
CA ASN A 17 7.32 3.74 2.76
C ASN A 17 6.33 4.68 2.05
N LEU A 18 5.79 4.29 0.89
CA LEU A 18 4.96 5.16 0.07
C LEU A 18 3.69 5.63 0.81
N ASP A 19 3.04 4.73 1.55
CA ASP A 19 1.89 5.08 2.39
C ASP A 19 2.26 6.13 3.43
N ALA A 20 3.30 5.88 4.23
CA ALA A 20 3.75 6.79 5.29
C ALA A 20 4.16 8.17 4.74
N ARG A 21 4.85 8.19 3.58
CA ARG A 21 5.25 9.42 2.90
C ARG A 21 4.06 10.21 2.37
N LEU A 22 3.08 9.54 1.76
CA LEU A 22 1.84 10.18 1.28
C LEU A 22 1.00 10.67 2.46
N SER A 23 0.84 9.85 3.49
CA SER A 23 0.13 10.18 4.72
C SER A 23 0.72 11.41 5.43
N THR A 24 2.06 11.52 5.45
CA THR A 24 2.75 12.69 6.00
C THR A 24 2.56 13.93 5.13
N LEU A 25 2.66 13.82 3.80
CA LEU A 25 2.43 14.92 2.88
C LEU A 25 1.01 15.49 3.01
N LEU A 26 0.02 14.62 3.21
CA LEU A 26 -1.39 14.99 3.36
C LEU A 26 -1.76 15.43 4.79
N GLY A 27 -0.81 15.42 5.73
CA GLY A 27 -1.07 15.80 7.13
C GLY A 27 -2.12 14.92 7.82
N ARG A 28 -2.15 13.62 7.50
CA ARG A 28 -3.16 12.69 8.01
C ARG A 28 -3.14 12.58 9.52
N TYR A 29 -4.29 12.22 10.08
CA TYR A 29 -4.46 11.98 11.52
C TYR A 29 -3.42 10.97 12.04
N LYS A 30 -2.82 11.27 13.19
CA LYS A 30 -1.86 10.41 13.88
C LYS A 30 -2.29 10.21 15.33
N ILE A 31 -2.09 9.00 15.83
CA ILE A 31 -2.26 8.69 17.25
C ILE A 31 -0.92 8.94 17.93
N VAL A 32 -0.74 10.11 18.53
CA VAL A 32 0.51 10.54 19.19
C VAL A 32 0.26 11.05 20.59
N ASP A 33 1.09 10.69 21.57
CA ASP A 33 0.94 11.22 22.92
C ASP A 33 1.24 12.73 22.94
N ASN A 34 0.31 13.51 23.51
CA ASN A 34 0.45 14.96 23.67
C ASN A 34 1.62 15.31 24.60
N GLN A 35 2.05 14.38 25.47
CA GLN A 35 3.22 14.60 26.33
C GLN A 35 4.54 14.65 25.55
N THR A 36 4.64 13.99 24.40
CA THR A 36 5.84 14.01 23.54
C THR A 36 5.97 15.28 22.70
N ALA A 37 4.87 15.96 22.39
CA ALA A 37 4.90 17.20 21.61
C ALA A 37 5.44 18.41 22.42
N VAL A 38 5.40 18.33 23.76
CA VAL A 38 5.92 19.36 24.68
C VAL A 38 7.35 19.05 25.15
N ALA A 39 7.85 17.82 24.92
CA ALA A 39 9.16 17.35 25.40
C ALA A 39 10.32 17.65 24.42
N THR A 40 10.25 18.69 23.59
CA THR A 40 11.42 19.15 22.79
C THR A 40 12.42 19.98 23.57
N THR A 41 12.24 20.11 24.89
CA THR A 41 13.25 20.66 25.78
C THR A 41 13.40 19.76 27.01
N SER A 42 14.56 19.10 27.09
CA SER A 42 15.17 18.52 28.30
C SER A 42 14.46 17.33 28.98
N SER A 43 14.81 16.10 28.58
CA SER A 43 15.07 15.01 29.53
C SER A 43 15.92 13.90 28.90
N THR A 44 17.04 13.58 29.53
CA THR A 44 18.11 12.65 29.13
C THR A 44 17.81 11.17 29.37
N ASN A 45 16.57 10.72 29.18
CA ASN A 45 16.24 9.30 29.08
C ASN A 45 15.01 9.16 28.17
N PRO A 46 15.10 8.52 26.98
CA PRO A 46 13.92 8.27 26.18
C PRO A 46 13.04 7.28 26.95
N ALA A 47 11.86 7.73 27.40
CA ALA A 47 10.81 6.83 27.85
C ALA A 47 10.58 5.76 26.76
N PRO A 48 10.26 4.50 27.11
CA PRO A 48 9.97 3.48 26.12
C PRO A 48 8.89 4.00 25.17
N LEU A 49 9.15 3.90 23.87
CA LEU A 49 8.29 4.45 22.82
C LEU A 49 6.92 3.74 22.89
N GLN A 50 5.90 4.42 23.43
CA GLN A 50 4.56 3.85 23.53
C GLN A 50 4.00 3.57 22.13
N THR A 51 3.35 2.42 21.97
CA THR A 51 2.73 2.07 20.67
C THR A 51 1.44 2.86 20.44
N SER A 52 1.04 3.08 19.18
CA SER A 52 -0.24 3.72 18.85
C SER A 52 -1.44 3.01 19.50
N LEU A 53 -1.39 1.68 19.63
CA LEU A 53 -2.41 0.89 20.31
C LEU A 53 -2.46 1.20 21.80
N GLU A 54 -1.31 1.24 22.46
CA GLU A 54 -1.20 1.58 23.88
C GLU A 54 -1.74 2.98 24.17
N ILE A 55 -1.35 3.96 23.36
CA ILE A 55 -1.84 5.34 23.44
C ILE A 55 -3.37 5.38 23.27
N LEU A 56 -3.91 4.69 22.25
CA LEU A 56 -5.35 4.67 22.01
C LEU A 56 -6.12 3.95 23.14
N LEU A 57 -5.57 2.85 23.66
CA LEU A 57 -6.12 2.11 24.81
C LEU A 57 -6.14 2.97 26.09
N ALA A 58 -5.13 3.81 26.30
CA ALA A 58 -5.13 4.77 27.40
C ALA A 58 -6.23 5.83 27.23
N ARG A 59 -6.43 6.32 26.00
CA ARG A 59 -7.44 7.32 25.68
C ARG A 59 -8.87 6.82 25.82
N ILE A 60 -9.15 5.57 25.44
CA ILE A 60 -10.51 5.02 25.58
C ILE A 60 -10.94 4.85 27.03
N ASN A 61 -10.04 4.90 28.01
CA ASN A 61 -10.46 4.89 29.42
C ASN A 61 -11.39 6.06 29.72
N GLN A 62 -11.19 7.24 29.08
CA GLN A 62 -12.12 8.37 29.19
C GLN A 62 -13.53 8.01 28.68
N VAL A 63 -13.62 7.16 27.66
CA VAL A 63 -14.89 6.65 27.13
C VAL A 63 -15.50 5.62 28.08
N ILE A 64 -14.69 4.71 28.62
CA ILE A 64 -15.14 3.64 29.53
C ILE A 64 -15.63 4.21 30.87
N GLU A 65 -15.02 5.29 31.35
CA GLU A 65 -15.31 5.90 32.65
C GLU A 65 -16.33 7.04 32.56
N CYS A 66 -16.75 7.47 31.35
CA CYS A 66 -17.71 8.55 31.23
C CYS A 66 -19.07 8.19 31.86
N ASP A 67 -19.65 9.20 32.51
CA ASP A 67 -21.03 9.15 32.97
C ASP A 67 -21.95 9.37 31.77
N THR A 68 -22.76 8.37 31.43
CA THR A 68 -23.60 8.39 30.23
C THR A 68 -24.81 7.50 30.41
N ASP A 69 -25.96 7.95 29.90
CA ASP A 69 -27.19 7.18 29.80
C ASP A 69 -27.09 6.01 28.81
N ARG A 70 -26.09 6.04 27.91
CA ARG A 70 -25.84 5.03 26.87
C ARG A 70 -24.93 3.90 27.34
N LEU A 71 -25.25 3.31 28.49
CA LEU A 71 -24.41 2.32 29.19
C LEU A 71 -24.00 1.14 28.30
N THR A 72 -24.94 0.56 27.56
CA THR A 72 -24.66 -0.62 26.71
C THR A 72 -23.72 -0.28 25.54
N ALA A 73 -23.79 0.94 25.00
CA ALA A 73 -22.88 1.41 23.96
C ALA A 73 -21.47 1.63 24.51
N ARG A 74 -21.36 2.17 25.73
CA ARG A 74 -20.09 2.33 26.45
C ARG A 74 -19.42 0.98 26.73
N ASP A 75 -20.20 -0.03 27.11
CA ASP A 75 -19.69 -1.36 27.45
C ASP A 75 -19.02 -2.07 26.26
N VAL A 76 -19.36 -1.71 25.03
CA VAL A 76 -18.63 -2.19 23.83
C VAL A 76 -17.16 -1.81 23.91
N PHE A 77 -16.83 -0.58 24.32
CA PHE A 77 -15.44 -0.13 24.45
C PHE A 77 -14.71 -0.80 25.61
N LYS A 78 -15.42 -1.14 26.69
CA LYS A 78 -14.86 -1.91 27.80
C LYS A 78 -14.46 -3.32 27.35
N GLN A 79 -15.34 -4.02 26.63
CA GLN A 79 -15.06 -5.36 26.10
C GLN A 79 -13.93 -5.32 25.08
N LEU A 80 -14.03 -4.41 24.09
CA LEU A 80 -13.02 -4.25 23.05
C LEU A 80 -11.66 -3.86 23.62
N GLY A 81 -11.63 -2.94 24.59
CA GLY A 81 -10.40 -2.54 25.28
C GLY A 81 -9.70 -3.68 26.01
N ASN A 82 -10.47 -4.60 26.61
CA ASN A 82 -9.90 -5.79 27.25
C ASN A 82 -9.33 -6.78 26.23
N GLU A 83 -10.07 -7.07 25.15
CA GLU A 83 -9.59 -7.94 24.07
C GLU A 83 -8.28 -7.42 23.45
N LEU A 84 -8.20 -6.11 23.22
CA LEU A 84 -7.06 -5.51 22.55
C LEU A 84 -5.83 -5.32 23.46
N ARG A 85 -6.02 -5.30 24.78
CA ARG A 85 -4.90 -5.38 25.73
C ARG A 85 -4.18 -6.71 25.64
N ASP A 86 -4.88 -7.80 25.32
CA ASP A 86 -4.23 -9.09 25.12
C ASP A 86 -3.41 -9.11 23.83
N VAL A 87 -3.90 -8.49 22.76
CA VAL A 87 -3.11 -8.29 21.52
C VAL A 87 -1.85 -7.47 21.81
N LEU A 88 -1.97 -6.39 22.60
CA LEU A 88 -0.82 -5.54 22.96
C LEU A 88 0.28 -6.35 23.67
N LYS A 89 -0.08 -7.29 24.55
CA LYS A 89 0.87 -8.15 25.28
C LYS A 89 1.66 -9.10 24.38
N GLU A 90 1.13 -9.45 23.20
CA GLU A 90 1.82 -10.32 22.25
C GLU A 90 3.05 -9.66 21.62
N GLY A 91 3.12 -8.31 21.62
CA GLY A 91 4.26 -7.56 21.08
C GLY A 91 4.42 -7.61 19.56
N ASP A 92 3.46 -8.17 18.82
CA ASP A 92 3.50 -8.24 17.35
C ASP A 92 3.07 -6.90 16.73
N GLU A 93 3.99 -6.25 16.03
CA GLU A 93 3.76 -4.92 15.44
C GLU A 93 2.61 -4.92 14.42
N THR A 94 2.47 -5.97 13.61
CA THR A 94 1.43 -6.05 12.58
C THR A 94 0.04 -6.22 13.22
N LYS A 95 -0.06 -7.08 14.23
CA LYS A 95 -1.28 -7.24 15.02
C LYS A 95 -1.62 -5.96 15.77
N ASN A 96 -0.63 -5.28 16.34
CA ASN A 96 -0.83 -3.99 17.02
C ASN A 96 -1.37 -2.91 16.07
N GLN A 97 -0.86 -2.82 14.84
CA GLN A 97 -1.38 -1.89 13.83
C GLN A 97 -2.84 -2.21 13.47
N ARG A 98 -3.17 -3.50 13.24
CA ARG A 98 -4.54 -3.93 12.95
C ARG A 98 -5.50 -3.66 14.11
N ALA A 99 -5.07 -3.96 15.34
CA ALA A 99 -5.81 -3.68 16.56
C ALA A 99 -6.04 -2.18 16.76
N THR A 100 -5.05 -1.34 16.43
CA THR A 100 -5.18 0.12 16.47
C THR A 100 -6.29 0.59 15.53
N LEU A 101 -6.29 0.12 14.28
CA LEU A 101 -7.34 0.45 13.31
C LEU A 101 -8.71 -0.09 13.74
N PHE A 102 -8.75 -1.28 14.34
CA PHE A 102 -10.00 -1.86 14.85
C PHE A 102 -10.62 -0.99 15.95
N LEU A 103 -9.82 -0.57 16.94
CA LEU A 103 -10.28 0.31 18.02
C LEU A 103 -10.66 1.71 17.52
N LEU A 104 -9.85 2.28 16.63
CA LEU A 104 -10.14 3.58 16.02
C LEU A 104 -11.44 3.53 15.22
N GLY A 105 -11.67 2.45 14.47
CA GLY A 105 -12.90 2.23 13.72
C GLY A 105 -14.12 2.09 14.63
N ALA A 106 -14.00 1.44 15.80
CA ALA A 106 -15.08 1.38 16.79
C ALA A 106 -15.46 2.77 17.33
N LEU A 107 -14.45 3.60 17.66
CA LEU A 107 -14.65 4.98 18.10
C LEU A 107 -15.35 5.82 17.03
N LEU A 108 -14.87 5.75 15.80
CA LEU A 108 -15.42 6.48 14.65
C LEU A 108 -16.83 6.02 14.31
N HIS A 109 -17.10 4.71 14.34
CA HIS A 109 -18.44 4.17 14.12
C HIS A 109 -19.41 4.76 15.13
N ARG A 110 -19.10 4.69 16.44
CA ARG A 110 -19.98 5.25 17.46
C ARG A 110 -20.09 6.79 17.36
N TYR A 111 -19.00 7.48 17.06
CA TYR A 111 -18.99 8.92 16.82
C TYR A 111 -20.01 9.33 15.74
N PHE A 112 -19.96 8.71 14.56
CA PHE A 112 -20.89 9.01 13.46
C PHE A 112 -22.31 8.49 13.73
N ARG A 113 -22.47 7.36 14.42
CA ARG A 113 -23.78 6.86 14.84
C ARG A 113 -24.50 7.85 15.75
N ILE A 114 -23.81 8.41 16.75
CA ILE A 114 -24.41 9.43 17.62
C ILE A 114 -24.86 10.63 16.79
N ILE A 115 -24.04 11.13 15.86
CA ILE A 115 -24.43 12.25 14.99
C ILE A 115 -25.72 11.93 14.23
N ASN A 116 -25.84 10.73 13.65
CA ASN A 116 -27.01 10.32 12.88
C ASN A 116 -28.27 10.13 13.75
N GLU A 117 -28.12 9.59 14.97
CA GLU A 117 -29.23 9.45 15.92
C GLU A 117 -29.85 10.80 16.30
N TYR A 118 -29.04 11.85 16.46
CA TYR A 118 -29.54 13.21 16.73
C TYR A 118 -30.13 13.89 15.48
N LYS A 119 -29.64 13.58 14.27
CA LYS A 119 -30.26 14.07 13.02
C LYS A 119 -31.67 13.51 12.78
N GLY A 120 -31.93 12.27 13.22
CA GLY A 120 -33.24 11.62 13.10
C GLY A 120 -34.21 11.90 14.25
N SER A 121 -33.78 12.63 15.29
CA SER A 121 -34.60 12.90 16.47
C SER A 121 -35.53 14.10 16.23
N TYR A 122 -36.80 13.82 15.95
CA TYR A 122 -37.86 14.83 15.89
C TYR A 122 -38.25 15.23 17.33
N THR A 123 -37.54 16.18 17.91
CA THR A 123 -37.94 16.80 19.19
C THR A 123 -38.55 18.16 18.89
N GLY A 124 -39.75 18.40 19.43
CA GLY A 124 -40.57 19.57 19.09
C GLY A 124 -39.89 20.91 19.43
N TRP A 125 -40.03 21.87 18.51
CA TRP A 125 -39.93 23.35 18.56
C TRP A 125 -39.02 24.13 19.54
N PHE A 126 -38.34 23.53 20.54
CA PHE A 126 -37.59 24.28 21.55
C PHE A 126 -36.18 23.74 21.89
N VAL A 127 -35.78 22.55 21.43
CA VAL A 127 -34.40 22.05 21.62
C VAL A 127 -33.89 21.48 20.31
N THR A 128 -32.90 22.14 19.70
CA THR A 128 -32.20 21.57 18.55
C THR A 128 -31.41 20.34 19.02
N PRO A 129 -31.63 19.14 18.46
CA PRO A 129 -30.86 17.95 18.80
C PRO A 129 -29.38 18.21 18.60
N ASN A 130 -28.59 18.15 19.68
CA ASN A 130 -27.17 18.46 19.65
C ASN A 130 -26.34 17.28 20.20
N PRO A 131 -25.55 16.59 19.35
CA PRO A 131 -24.62 15.54 19.78
C PRO A 131 -23.65 15.97 20.88
N LEU A 132 -23.27 17.25 20.94
CA LEU A 132 -22.38 17.78 21.99
C LEU A 132 -23.02 17.72 23.39
N ASN A 133 -24.34 17.49 23.50
CA ASN A 133 -24.98 17.25 24.79
C ASN A 133 -24.73 15.83 25.32
N SER A 134 -24.30 14.88 24.48
CA SER A 134 -23.98 13.52 24.91
C SER A 134 -22.58 13.44 25.52
N ASP A 135 -22.49 13.00 26.77
CA ASP A 135 -21.20 12.81 27.44
C ASP A 135 -20.38 11.69 26.82
N LEU A 136 -21.03 10.63 26.31
CA LEU A 136 -20.36 9.62 25.50
C LEU A 136 -19.77 10.22 24.22
N PHE A 137 -20.47 11.14 23.55
CA PHE A 137 -19.94 11.81 22.36
C PHE A 137 -18.72 12.68 22.68
N LYS A 138 -18.79 13.48 23.75
CA LYS A 138 -17.66 14.27 24.25
C LYS A 138 -16.46 13.39 24.62
N ALA A 139 -16.70 12.27 25.31
CA ALA A 139 -15.63 11.34 25.69
C ALA A 139 -14.97 10.70 24.46
N ILE A 140 -15.75 10.32 23.44
CA ILE A 140 -15.21 9.81 22.17
C ILE A 140 -14.39 10.90 21.46
N ARG A 141 -14.87 12.15 21.42
CA ARG A 141 -14.09 13.28 20.89
C ARG A 141 -12.77 13.47 21.63
N GLY A 142 -12.78 13.39 22.96
CA GLY A 142 -11.59 13.44 23.80
C GLY A 142 -10.60 12.32 23.47
N ALA A 143 -11.09 11.08 23.31
CA ALA A 143 -10.27 9.95 22.93
C ALA A 143 -9.67 10.08 21.50
N LEU A 144 -10.38 10.74 20.60
CA LEU A 144 -9.93 11.10 19.25
C LEU A 144 -9.07 12.39 19.23
N GLN A 145 -8.81 13.00 20.40
CA GLN A 145 -8.09 14.27 20.55
C GLN A 145 -8.64 15.40 19.67
N LEU A 146 -9.97 15.46 19.53
CA LEU A 146 -10.64 16.54 18.82
C LEU A 146 -10.73 17.80 19.71
N PRO A 147 -10.75 19.01 19.12
CA PRO A 147 -10.87 20.26 19.86
C PRO A 147 -12.12 20.25 20.74
N GLY A 148 -11.96 20.64 22.01
CA GLY A 148 -13.07 20.73 22.97
C GLY A 148 -13.90 22.01 22.81
N ASP A 149 -13.30 23.06 22.27
CA ASP A 149 -13.88 24.38 22.03
C ASP A 149 -14.53 24.46 20.64
N VAL A 150 -15.69 23.80 20.50
CA VAL A 150 -16.46 23.78 19.25
C VAL A 150 -17.92 24.14 19.47
N THR A 151 -18.49 24.84 18.50
CA THR A 151 -19.92 25.14 18.43
C THR A 151 -20.66 24.02 17.72
N VAL A 152 -21.99 23.97 17.87
CA VAL A 152 -22.86 23.02 17.17
C VAL A 152 -22.73 23.14 15.64
N ASP A 153 -22.50 24.36 15.15
CA ASP A 153 -22.44 24.63 13.73
C ASP A 153 -21.08 24.21 13.11
N ASP A 154 -19.99 24.30 13.88
CA ASP A 154 -18.64 24.13 13.33
C ASP A 154 -18.00 22.78 13.65
N TYR A 155 -18.48 22.06 14.67
CA TYR A 155 -17.76 20.89 15.19
C TYR A 155 -17.53 19.82 14.12
N GLN A 156 -18.52 19.54 13.26
CA GLN A 156 -18.37 18.51 12.23
C GLN A 156 -17.28 18.92 11.23
N MET A 157 -17.28 20.17 10.77
CA MET A 157 -16.29 20.64 9.80
C MET A 157 -14.87 20.59 10.39
N ARG A 158 -14.70 21.06 11.64
CA ARG A 158 -13.41 21.04 12.34
C ARG A 158 -12.92 19.63 12.60
N ASP A 159 -13.80 18.75 13.07
CA ASP A 159 -13.44 17.36 13.34
C ASP A 159 -13.07 16.63 12.05
N LEU A 160 -13.80 16.85 10.96
CA LEU A 160 -13.53 16.22 9.66
C LEU A 160 -12.29 16.78 8.96
N LYS A 161 -11.79 17.95 9.38
CA LYS A 161 -10.48 18.46 8.97
C LYS A 161 -9.34 17.70 9.65
N ILE A 162 -9.55 17.26 10.88
CA ILE A 162 -8.56 16.51 11.68
C ILE A 162 -8.65 15.01 11.36
N LEU A 163 -9.86 14.45 11.39
CA LEU A 163 -10.20 13.09 10.98
C LEU A 163 -10.30 13.05 9.47
N ASP A 164 -9.15 12.98 8.81
CA ASP A 164 -9.11 12.88 7.36
C ASP A 164 -9.92 11.68 6.86
N VAL A 165 -10.48 11.83 5.67
CA VAL A 165 -11.44 10.87 5.12
C VAL A 165 -10.86 9.47 4.91
N THR A 166 -9.56 9.38 4.60
CA THR A 166 -8.89 8.10 4.44
C THR A 166 -8.75 7.40 5.78
N THR A 167 -8.38 8.12 6.84
CA THR A 167 -8.34 7.57 8.20
C THR A 167 -9.71 7.06 8.63
N ILE A 168 -10.77 7.83 8.34
CA ILE A 168 -12.14 7.41 8.62
C ILE A 168 -12.47 6.10 7.91
N VAL A 169 -12.31 6.06 6.58
CA VAL A 169 -12.69 4.90 5.76
C VAL A 169 -11.85 3.67 6.13
N THR A 170 -10.52 3.78 6.20
CA THR A 170 -9.63 2.65 6.51
C THR A 170 -9.91 2.07 7.90
N ALA A 171 -10.13 2.91 8.91
CA ALA A 171 -10.44 2.42 10.25
C ALA A 171 -11.84 1.77 10.32
N LEU A 172 -12.84 2.34 9.65
CA LEU A 172 -14.19 1.77 9.60
C LEU A 172 -14.25 0.46 8.80
N GLU A 173 -13.53 0.35 7.69
CA GLU A 173 -13.39 -0.90 6.93
C GLU A 173 -12.70 -1.97 7.76
N ALA A 174 -11.58 -1.63 8.44
CA ALA A 174 -10.93 -2.54 9.37
C ALA A 174 -11.87 -3.00 10.50
N PHE A 175 -12.70 -2.09 11.03
CA PHE A 175 -13.71 -2.43 12.03
C PHE A 175 -14.79 -3.35 11.48
N ARG A 176 -15.34 -3.06 10.30
CA ARG A 176 -16.32 -3.92 9.59
C ARG A 176 -15.76 -5.33 9.41
N ASP A 177 -14.57 -5.42 8.83
CA ASP A 177 -13.97 -6.71 8.48
C ASP A 177 -13.70 -7.54 9.75
N ASN A 178 -13.22 -6.90 10.83
CA ASN A 178 -13.04 -7.57 12.13
C ASN A 178 -14.37 -7.98 12.78
N MET A 179 -15.41 -7.17 12.63
CA MET A 179 -16.74 -7.46 13.19
C MET A 179 -17.44 -8.62 12.47
N TYR A 180 -17.13 -8.82 11.19
CA TYR A 180 -17.68 -9.90 10.37
C TYR A 180 -16.83 -11.18 10.39
N LEU A 181 -15.68 -11.17 11.07
CA LEU A 181 -14.93 -12.40 11.34
C LEU A 181 -15.82 -13.38 12.12
N LYS A 182 -15.91 -14.60 11.60
CA LYS A 182 -16.61 -15.71 12.24
C LYS A 182 -15.65 -16.49 13.11
N ASP A 183 -16.12 -16.88 14.29
CA ASP A 183 -15.39 -17.82 15.13
C ASP A 183 -15.56 -19.26 14.64
N GLN A 184 -15.04 -20.23 15.41
CA GLN A 184 -15.13 -21.66 15.11
C GLN A 184 -16.59 -22.16 15.08
N GLU A 185 -17.52 -21.47 15.74
CA GLU A 185 -18.95 -21.78 15.74
C GLU A 185 -19.70 -21.08 14.59
N GLY A 186 -18.99 -20.34 13.74
CA GLY A 186 -19.58 -19.59 12.63
C GLY A 186 -20.26 -18.28 13.06
N ILE A 187 -20.12 -17.86 14.32
CA ILE A 187 -20.76 -16.66 14.86
C ILE A 187 -19.88 -15.45 14.56
N GLU A 188 -20.47 -14.45 13.89
CA GLU A 188 -19.82 -13.17 13.62
C GLU A 188 -19.52 -12.43 14.91
N ARG A 189 -18.33 -11.83 14.98
CA ARG A 189 -17.80 -11.20 16.18
C ARG A 189 -18.73 -10.13 16.77
N TYR A 190 -19.39 -9.31 15.93
CA TYR A 190 -20.28 -8.27 16.45
C TYR A 190 -21.44 -8.82 17.29
N LYS A 191 -21.89 -10.05 17.02
CA LYS A 191 -22.97 -10.73 17.78
C LYS A 191 -22.56 -11.09 19.20
N LYS A 192 -21.27 -11.01 19.54
CA LYS A 192 -20.75 -11.21 20.90
C LYS A 192 -20.90 -9.97 21.78
N TYR A 193 -21.04 -8.79 21.17
CA TYR A 193 -21.28 -7.55 21.90
C TYR A 193 -22.79 -7.34 22.06
N PRO A 194 -23.35 -7.34 23.29
CA PRO A 194 -24.80 -7.25 23.49
C PRO A 194 -25.45 -6.04 22.82
N HIS A 195 -24.78 -4.87 22.87
CA HIS A 195 -25.27 -3.65 22.24
C HIS A 195 -25.33 -3.75 20.71
N LEU A 196 -24.29 -4.30 20.07
CA LEU A 196 -24.25 -4.43 18.60
C LEU A 196 -25.20 -5.53 18.12
N LYS A 197 -25.31 -6.63 18.87
CA LYS A 197 -26.27 -7.71 18.60
C LYS A 197 -27.73 -7.22 18.65
N ALA A 198 -28.03 -6.31 19.58
CA ALA A 198 -29.37 -5.76 19.75
C ALA A 198 -29.75 -4.72 18.66
N ASP A 199 -28.77 -4.13 17.97
CA ASP A 199 -29.02 -3.23 16.84
C ASP A 199 -29.26 -4.05 15.57
N SER A 200 -30.54 -4.22 15.19
CA SER A 200 -30.95 -4.95 13.99
C SER A 200 -30.40 -4.35 12.69
N ASN A 201 -29.97 -3.08 12.73
CA ASN A 201 -29.49 -2.32 11.57
C ASN A 201 -27.98 -2.05 11.67
N PHE A 202 -27.25 -2.70 12.58
CA PHE A 202 -25.81 -2.47 12.79
C PHE A 202 -25.02 -2.50 11.47
N GLU A 203 -25.20 -3.56 10.67
CA GLU A 203 -24.48 -3.76 9.41
C GLU A 203 -24.80 -2.67 8.37
N ILE A 204 -26.09 -2.31 8.27
CA ILE A 204 -26.58 -1.27 7.36
C ILE A 204 -25.98 0.07 7.76
N HIS A 205 -26.08 0.44 9.04
CA HIS A 205 -25.56 1.71 9.54
C HIS A 205 -24.05 1.82 9.36
N LEU A 206 -23.30 0.75 9.63
CA LEU A 206 -21.85 0.73 9.44
C LEU A 206 -21.48 0.93 7.96
N LYS A 207 -22.19 0.23 7.06
CA LYS A 207 -22.00 0.37 5.62
C LYS A 207 -22.33 1.77 5.11
N GLU A 208 -23.45 2.36 5.54
CA GLU A 208 -23.85 3.71 5.15
C GLU A 208 -22.80 4.76 5.55
N ILE A 209 -22.25 4.67 6.76
CA ILE A 209 -21.18 5.57 7.21
C ILE A 209 -19.94 5.40 6.31
N ILE A 210 -19.53 4.16 6.02
CA ILE A 210 -18.39 3.89 5.13
C ILE A 210 -18.65 4.46 3.73
N ASP A 211 -19.81 4.21 3.15
CA ASP A 211 -20.16 4.65 1.79
C ASP A 211 -20.21 6.18 1.69
N GLN A 212 -20.79 6.85 2.68
CA GLN A 212 -20.84 8.32 2.76
C GLN A 212 -19.44 8.93 2.76
N HIS A 213 -18.54 8.41 3.59
CA HIS A 213 -17.17 8.93 3.68
C HIS A 213 -16.31 8.54 2.48
N THR A 214 -16.52 7.35 1.93
CA THR A 214 -15.86 6.91 0.70
C THR A 214 -16.23 7.82 -0.48
N ALA A 215 -17.50 8.18 -0.61
CA ALA A 215 -17.95 9.12 -1.63
C ALA A 215 -17.32 10.51 -1.46
N ARG A 216 -17.29 11.04 -0.22
CA ARG A 216 -16.67 12.34 0.10
C ARG A 216 -15.17 12.37 -0.19
N GLY A 217 -14.48 11.26 0.04
CA GLY A 217 -13.03 11.15 -0.04
C GLY A 217 -12.49 10.40 -1.25
N ARG A 218 -13.33 10.13 -2.26
CA ARG A 218 -13.08 9.14 -3.31
C ARG A 218 -11.71 9.29 -3.96
N THR A 219 -11.29 10.51 -4.25
CA THR A 219 -10.00 10.78 -4.88
C THR A 219 -8.82 10.39 -3.99
N THR A 220 -8.84 10.76 -2.71
CA THR A 220 -7.76 10.43 -1.77
C THR A 220 -7.76 8.95 -1.42
N VAL A 221 -8.94 8.36 -1.19
CA VAL A 221 -9.09 6.92 -0.95
C VAL A 221 -8.53 6.12 -2.13
N ASN A 222 -8.85 6.49 -3.38
CA ASN A 222 -8.30 5.83 -4.56
C ASN A 222 -6.77 5.96 -4.66
N GLN A 223 -6.18 7.08 -4.24
CA GLN A 223 -4.72 7.20 -4.21
C GLN A 223 -4.08 6.20 -3.22
N PHE A 224 -4.68 5.98 -2.05
CA PHE A 224 -4.20 4.95 -1.12
C PHE A 224 -4.45 3.52 -1.62
N LYS A 225 -5.52 3.28 -2.37
CA LYS A 225 -5.71 2.00 -3.08
C LYS A 225 -4.60 1.75 -4.10
N ALA A 226 -4.17 2.77 -4.85
CA ALA A 226 -3.02 2.67 -5.74
C ALA A 226 -1.72 2.34 -5.00
N VAL A 227 -1.51 2.93 -3.80
CA VAL A 227 -0.38 2.61 -2.94
C VAL A 227 -0.43 1.14 -2.48
N ARG A 228 -1.60 0.65 -2.05
CA ARG A 228 -1.78 -0.75 -1.66
C ARG A 228 -1.49 -1.71 -2.82
N PHE A 229 -1.98 -1.39 -4.02
CA PHE A 229 -1.66 -2.15 -5.23
C PHE A 229 -0.15 -2.29 -5.45
N ILE A 230 0.62 -1.19 -5.49
CA ILE A 230 2.05 -1.27 -5.76
C ILE A 230 2.83 -1.95 -4.63
N GLN A 231 2.37 -1.82 -3.38
CA GLN A 231 2.93 -2.54 -2.25
C GLN A 231 2.67 -4.06 -2.32
N SER A 232 1.48 -4.46 -2.76
CA SER A 232 1.15 -5.86 -3.00
C SER A 232 2.00 -6.45 -4.13
N LEU A 233 2.22 -5.70 -5.23
CA LEU A 233 3.13 -6.10 -6.30
C LEU A 233 4.54 -6.30 -5.77
N ARG A 234 5.07 -5.34 -5.00
CA ARG A 234 6.39 -5.47 -4.40
C ARG A 234 6.50 -6.73 -3.55
N LYS A 235 5.48 -7.06 -2.76
CA LYS A 235 5.48 -8.28 -1.95
C LYS A 235 5.62 -9.53 -2.82
N GLN A 236 4.93 -9.59 -3.96
CA GLN A 236 5.03 -10.72 -4.90
C GLN A 236 6.41 -10.78 -5.56
N VAL A 237 6.99 -9.65 -5.93
CA VAL A 237 8.36 -9.58 -6.47
C VAL A 237 9.40 -9.99 -5.40
N ASP A 238 9.21 -9.64 -4.13
CA ASP A 238 10.07 -10.10 -3.02
C ASP A 238 10.04 -11.63 -2.88
N VAL A 239 8.85 -12.25 -3.05
CA VAL A 239 8.69 -13.71 -3.01
C VAL A 239 9.42 -14.38 -4.18
N ASP A 240 9.22 -13.88 -5.41
CA ASP A 240 9.92 -14.37 -6.60
C ASP A 240 11.44 -14.26 -6.47
N GLN A 241 11.94 -13.09 -6.04
CA GLN A 241 13.37 -12.88 -5.81
C GLN A 241 13.96 -13.89 -4.82
N GLN A 242 13.29 -14.12 -3.69
CA GLN A 242 13.77 -15.09 -2.71
C GLN A 242 13.77 -16.51 -3.27
N GLN A 243 12.75 -16.90 -4.04
CA GLN A 243 12.69 -18.22 -4.66
C GLN A 243 13.83 -18.40 -5.67
N VAL A 244 14.04 -17.43 -6.56
CA VAL A 244 15.08 -17.46 -7.60
C VAL A 244 16.48 -17.45 -6.97
N GLU A 245 16.74 -16.59 -5.99
CA GLU A 245 18.05 -16.56 -5.32
C GLU A 245 18.36 -17.88 -4.60
N ASN A 246 17.37 -18.49 -3.94
CA ASN A 246 17.53 -19.78 -3.28
C ASN A 246 17.80 -20.91 -4.29
N ALA A 247 17.09 -20.92 -5.42
CA ALA A 247 17.31 -21.89 -6.49
C ALA A 247 18.69 -21.74 -7.14
N LEU A 248 19.10 -20.50 -7.47
CA LEU A 248 20.44 -20.21 -7.99
C LEU A 248 21.53 -20.67 -7.02
N ASN A 249 21.38 -20.41 -5.72
CA ASN A 249 22.35 -20.83 -4.71
C ASN A 249 22.53 -22.35 -4.65
N ARG A 250 21.45 -23.12 -4.81
CA ARG A 250 21.51 -24.59 -4.80
C ARG A 250 22.07 -25.12 -6.10
N TRP A 251 21.53 -24.65 -7.23
CA TRP A 251 21.93 -25.09 -8.56
C TRP A 251 23.39 -24.75 -8.87
N CYS A 252 23.87 -23.52 -8.60
CA CYS A 252 25.25 -23.15 -8.90
C CYS A 252 26.28 -23.98 -8.11
N LYS A 253 25.94 -24.45 -6.90
CA LYS A 253 26.80 -25.36 -6.12
C LYS A 253 26.91 -26.74 -6.78
N GLU A 254 25.78 -27.29 -7.23
CA GLU A 254 25.77 -28.58 -7.92
C GLU A 254 26.41 -28.47 -9.31
N PHE A 255 26.19 -27.35 -10.01
CA PHE A 255 26.79 -27.06 -11.30
C PHE A 255 28.32 -27.02 -11.22
N ALA A 256 28.88 -26.35 -10.21
CA ALA A 256 30.34 -26.31 -10.00
C ALA A 256 30.95 -27.68 -9.65
N ARG A 257 30.17 -28.60 -9.08
CA ARG A 257 30.61 -29.98 -8.85
C ARG A 257 30.60 -30.82 -10.12
N ALA A 258 29.55 -30.66 -10.94
CA ALA A 258 29.39 -31.39 -12.19
C ALA A 258 30.35 -30.91 -13.28
N HIS A 259 30.71 -29.62 -13.25
CA HIS A 259 31.58 -28.95 -14.21
C HIS A 259 32.67 -28.18 -13.45
N PRO A 260 33.82 -28.80 -13.11
CA PRO A 260 34.86 -28.14 -12.32
C PRO A 260 35.64 -27.04 -13.05
N ASP A 261 35.67 -27.10 -14.38
CA ASP A 261 36.35 -26.12 -15.23
C ASP A 261 35.29 -25.18 -15.84
N PHE A 262 35.29 -23.91 -15.39
CA PHE A 262 34.31 -22.92 -15.85
C PHE A 262 34.66 -22.37 -17.23
N ASP A 263 35.95 -22.26 -17.54
CA ASP A 263 36.44 -21.55 -18.73
C ASP A 263 36.08 -22.29 -20.03
N GLY A 264 35.84 -23.60 -19.93
CA GLY A 264 35.37 -24.45 -21.02
C GLY A 264 33.85 -24.52 -21.19
N LEU A 265 33.06 -23.78 -20.40
CA LEU A 265 31.59 -23.86 -20.46
C LEU A 265 31.01 -22.93 -21.53
N ASP A 266 30.17 -23.50 -22.38
CA ASP A 266 29.33 -22.75 -23.30
C ASP A 266 27.88 -22.65 -22.78
N LEU A 267 27.10 -21.80 -23.46
CA LEU A 267 25.70 -21.57 -23.13
C LEU A 267 24.86 -22.85 -23.22
N GLU A 268 25.13 -23.69 -24.23
CA GLU A 268 24.39 -24.94 -24.46
C GLU A 268 24.58 -25.93 -23.30
N THR A 269 25.79 -26.03 -22.77
CA THR A 269 26.10 -26.86 -21.60
C THR A 269 25.37 -26.35 -20.35
N ILE A 270 25.37 -25.03 -20.12
CA ILE A 270 24.67 -24.41 -18.99
C ILE A 270 23.17 -24.68 -19.07
N GLU A 271 22.55 -24.40 -20.23
CA GLU A 271 21.12 -24.64 -20.45
C GLU A 271 20.74 -26.11 -20.30
N GLY A 272 21.55 -27.01 -20.85
CA GLY A 272 21.38 -28.46 -20.71
C GLY A 272 21.38 -28.89 -19.24
N HIS A 273 22.29 -28.33 -18.44
CA HIS A 273 22.34 -28.62 -17.01
C HIS A 273 21.13 -28.05 -16.25
N ILE A 274 20.67 -26.84 -16.58
CA ILE A 274 19.45 -26.24 -16.00
C ILE A 274 18.24 -27.13 -16.28
N LYS A 275 18.03 -27.51 -17.55
CA LYS A 275 16.92 -28.38 -17.97
C LYS A 275 16.95 -29.74 -17.26
N LYS A 276 18.14 -30.29 -17.00
CA LYS A 276 18.32 -31.55 -16.26
C LYS A 276 18.07 -31.40 -14.75
N TYR A 277 18.48 -30.29 -14.16
CA TYR A 277 18.37 -30.05 -12.71
C TYR A 277 16.94 -29.68 -12.29
N PHE A 278 16.27 -28.82 -13.06
CA PHE A 278 14.95 -28.26 -12.74
C PHE A 278 13.81 -28.91 -13.56
N LYS A 279 13.95 -30.16 -14.01
CA LYS A 279 13.07 -30.84 -15.00
C LYS A 279 11.61 -30.36 -15.06
N GLU A 280 10.91 -30.36 -13.92
CA GLU A 280 9.50 -29.98 -13.79
C GLU A 280 9.26 -28.80 -12.84
N ASP A 281 10.32 -28.11 -12.41
CA ASP A 281 10.20 -26.95 -11.53
C ASP A 281 9.82 -25.71 -12.35
N PRO A 282 8.73 -24.99 -12.00
CA PRO A 282 8.35 -23.75 -12.67
C PRO A 282 9.48 -22.70 -12.72
N ILE A 283 10.40 -22.73 -11.76
CA ILE A 283 11.54 -21.79 -11.70
C ILE A 283 12.55 -21.97 -12.83
N LYS A 284 12.50 -23.11 -13.52
CA LYS A 284 13.39 -23.44 -14.65
C LYS A 284 13.39 -22.34 -15.70
N GLU A 285 12.21 -21.88 -16.11
CA GLU A 285 12.08 -20.86 -17.17
C GLU A 285 12.67 -19.53 -16.71
N ASN A 286 12.42 -19.11 -15.46
CA ASN A 286 13.01 -17.90 -14.88
C ASN A 286 14.55 -17.94 -14.90
N ILE A 287 15.15 -19.10 -14.58
CA ILE A 287 16.61 -19.26 -14.59
C ILE A 287 17.16 -19.31 -16.03
N LEU A 288 16.46 -19.96 -16.96
CA LEU A 288 16.84 -19.98 -18.37
C LEU A 288 16.80 -18.58 -18.99
N ASP A 289 15.73 -17.81 -18.70
CA ASP A 289 15.59 -16.43 -19.15
C ASP A 289 16.73 -15.55 -18.62
N LEU A 290 17.10 -15.72 -17.35
CA LEU A 290 18.23 -15.01 -16.74
C LEU A 290 19.55 -15.30 -17.47
N VAL A 291 19.85 -16.57 -17.72
CA VAL A 291 21.07 -16.98 -18.43
C VAL A 291 21.10 -16.41 -19.85
N ASN A 292 19.95 -16.32 -20.50
CA ASN A 292 19.81 -15.80 -21.86
C ASN A 292 19.77 -14.28 -21.95
N THR A 293 19.79 -13.56 -20.84
CA THR A 293 19.92 -12.10 -20.88
C THR A 293 21.28 -11.68 -21.48
N PRO A 294 21.33 -10.59 -22.26
CA PRO A 294 22.61 -10.06 -22.78
C PRO A 294 23.65 -9.82 -21.69
N LEU A 295 23.21 -9.42 -20.49
CA LEU A 295 24.11 -9.17 -19.36
C LEU A 295 24.90 -10.42 -18.94
N ILE A 296 24.29 -11.60 -19.04
CA ILE A 296 24.93 -12.87 -18.69
C ILE A 296 25.59 -13.49 -19.91
N LYS A 297 24.82 -13.70 -20.97
CA LYS A 297 25.24 -14.38 -22.20
C LYS A 297 26.48 -13.75 -22.83
N ASP A 298 26.49 -12.43 -22.99
CA ASP A 298 27.57 -11.74 -23.70
C ASP A 298 28.85 -11.64 -22.86
N ASN A 299 28.74 -11.84 -21.54
CA ASN A 299 29.85 -11.73 -20.60
C ASN A 299 30.33 -13.08 -20.06
N LEU A 300 29.75 -14.21 -20.49
CA LEU A 300 30.01 -15.54 -19.94
C LEU A 300 31.51 -15.88 -19.89
N ASN A 301 32.24 -15.58 -20.97
CA ASN A 301 33.68 -15.84 -21.12
C ASN A 301 34.57 -15.05 -20.14
N SER A 302 34.02 -14.06 -19.44
CA SER A 302 34.72 -13.26 -18.43
C SER A 302 34.33 -13.64 -16.99
N MET A 303 33.44 -14.61 -16.83
CA MET A 303 32.95 -15.06 -15.53
C MET A 303 33.70 -16.28 -15.01
N SER A 304 33.43 -16.63 -13.76
CA SER A 304 33.96 -17.80 -13.06
C SER A 304 32.85 -18.41 -12.19
N HIS A 305 33.09 -19.60 -11.62
CA HIS A 305 32.17 -20.18 -10.63
C HIS A 305 31.85 -19.24 -9.45
N ALA A 306 32.74 -18.31 -9.11
CA ALA A 306 32.51 -17.34 -8.04
C ALA A 306 31.68 -16.13 -8.51
N SER A 307 31.96 -15.59 -9.70
CA SER A 307 31.30 -14.37 -10.19
C SER A 307 29.96 -14.65 -10.88
N PHE A 308 29.80 -15.79 -11.55
CA PHE A 308 28.57 -16.18 -12.26
C PHE A 308 27.30 -16.14 -11.38
N PRO A 309 27.23 -16.79 -10.20
CA PRO A 309 26.03 -16.71 -9.35
C PRO A 309 25.75 -15.29 -8.86
N THR A 310 26.80 -14.48 -8.66
CA THR A 310 26.66 -13.09 -8.26
C THR A 310 26.05 -12.24 -9.38
N GLN A 311 26.52 -12.41 -10.62
CA GLN A 311 25.99 -11.70 -11.78
C GLN A 311 24.55 -12.12 -12.09
N MET A 312 24.22 -13.42 -11.99
CA MET A 312 22.85 -13.92 -12.16
C MET A 312 21.87 -13.25 -11.18
N LYS A 313 22.24 -13.14 -9.90
CA LYS A 313 21.41 -12.47 -8.89
C LYS A 313 21.28 -10.97 -9.13
N LEU A 314 22.37 -10.31 -9.51
CA LEU A 314 22.34 -8.89 -9.88
C LEU A 314 21.44 -8.65 -11.10
N CYS A 315 21.49 -9.54 -12.09
CA CYS A 315 20.61 -9.50 -13.25
C CYS A 315 19.14 -9.65 -12.84
N HIS A 316 18.82 -10.63 -12.01
CA HIS A 316 17.46 -10.83 -11.50
C HIS A 316 16.96 -9.64 -10.70
N ALA A 317 17.77 -9.08 -9.79
CA ALA A 317 17.41 -7.86 -9.05
C ALA A 317 17.12 -6.66 -9.97
N LYS A 318 17.82 -6.53 -11.10
CA LYS A 318 17.50 -5.51 -12.11
C LYS A 318 16.12 -5.77 -12.74
N ILE A 319 15.81 -7.01 -13.12
CA ILE A 319 14.50 -7.41 -13.64
C ILE A 319 13.39 -7.08 -12.63
N CYS A 320 13.57 -7.41 -11.35
CA CYS A 320 12.65 -7.06 -10.27
C CYS A 320 12.38 -5.55 -10.18
N SER A 321 13.42 -4.74 -10.37
CA SER A 321 13.30 -3.27 -10.40
C SER A 321 12.43 -2.81 -11.58
N PHE A 322 12.64 -3.37 -12.77
CA PHE A 322 11.85 -3.05 -13.95
C PHE A 322 10.39 -3.53 -13.86
N ILE A 323 10.12 -4.67 -13.22
CA ILE A 323 8.75 -5.12 -12.94
C ILE A 323 8.01 -4.10 -12.08
N LEU A 324 8.66 -3.58 -11.02
CA LEU A 324 8.08 -2.52 -10.18
C LEU A 324 7.89 -1.22 -10.96
N VAL A 325 8.83 -0.85 -11.83
CA VAL A 325 8.65 0.29 -12.74
C VAL A 325 7.43 0.10 -13.63
N GLY A 326 7.14 -1.12 -14.09
CA GLY A 326 5.92 -1.43 -14.83
C GLY A 326 4.65 -1.11 -14.03
N GLY A 327 4.58 -1.58 -12.78
CA GLY A 327 3.47 -1.26 -11.88
C GLY A 327 3.32 0.25 -11.62
N TYR A 328 4.43 0.96 -11.38
CA TYR A 328 4.41 2.42 -11.25
C TYR A 328 3.99 3.12 -12.53
N SER A 329 4.43 2.64 -13.68
CA SER A 329 4.08 3.19 -15.00
C SER A 329 2.58 3.10 -15.22
N MET A 330 1.94 1.97 -14.91
CA MET A 330 0.47 1.85 -14.96
C MET A 330 -0.21 2.91 -14.09
N LEU A 331 0.25 3.08 -12.84
CA LEU A 331 -0.32 4.09 -11.95
C LEU A 331 -0.16 5.50 -12.52
N LEU A 332 1.00 5.83 -13.10
CA LEU A 332 1.28 7.12 -13.72
C LEU A 332 0.43 7.39 -14.98
N GLN A 333 -0.09 6.35 -15.64
CA GLN A 333 -1.03 6.50 -16.76
C GLN A 333 -2.48 6.72 -16.30
N SER A 334 -2.80 6.46 -15.03
CA SER A 334 -4.15 6.68 -14.51
C SER A 334 -4.43 8.16 -14.18
N GLU A 335 -5.60 8.64 -14.59
CA GLU A 335 -6.12 9.96 -14.21
C GLU A 335 -6.50 10.06 -12.72
N HIS A 336 -6.67 8.92 -12.04
CA HIS A 336 -6.99 8.85 -10.62
C HIS A 336 -5.77 9.07 -9.72
N VAL A 337 -4.55 8.97 -10.27
CA VAL A 337 -3.31 9.30 -9.56
C VAL A 337 -3.06 10.81 -9.69
N LYS A 338 -3.31 11.54 -8.59
CA LYS A 338 -3.19 13.01 -8.53
C LYS A 338 -1.77 13.45 -8.20
N LYS A 339 -1.56 14.78 -8.23
CA LYS A 339 -0.25 15.44 -8.11
C LYS A 339 0.57 14.94 -6.91
N ASP A 340 -0.05 14.79 -5.74
CA ASP A 340 0.62 14.38 -4.51
C ASP A 340 1.17 12.95 -4.60
N LEU A 341 0.35 11.99 -5.04
CA LEU A 341 0.81 10.63 -5.26
C LEU A 341 1.82 10.55 -6.42
N ARG A 342 1.61 11.28 -7.53
CA ARG A 342 2.57 11.34 -8.65
C ARG A 342 3.95 11.81 -8.17
N PHE A 343 3.99 12.86 -7.36
CA PHE A 343 5.22 13.36 -6.76
C PHE A 343 5.91 12.27 -5.92
N LYS A 344 5.15 11.52 -5.10
CA LYS A 344 5.69 10.42 -4.30
C LYS A 344 6.14 9.21 -5.12
N ILE A 345 5.49 8.93 -6.25
CA ILE A 345 5.96 7.93 -7.22
C ILE A 345 7.29 8.37 -7.84
N TYR A 346 7.40 9.62 -8.29
CA TYR A 346 8.65 10.16 -8.83
C TYR A 346 9.78 10.17 -7.79
N GLU A 347 9.46 10.40 -6.51
CA GLU A 347 10.40 10.28 -5.39
C GLU A 347 10.86 8.84 -5.18
N ALA A 348 9.95 7.87 -5.28
CA ALA A 348 10.31 6.45 -5.17
C ALA A 348 11.23 5.98 -6.31
N LEU A 349 11.01 6.51 -7.51
CA LEU A 349 11.77 6.21 -8.73
C LEU A 349 13.04 7.06 -8.91
N ASP A 350 13.33 7.99 -8.00
CA ASP A 350 14.46 8.93 -8.05
C ASP A 350 14.49 9.83 -9.31
N ILE A 351 13.31 10.28 -9.76
CA ILE A 351 13.14 11.12 -10.96
C ILE A 351 12.37 12.42 -10.68
N VAL A 352 12.28 12.86 -9.42
CA VAL A 352 11.55 14.07 -9.03
C VAL A 352 12.02 15.32 -9.79
N LYS A 353 13.34 15.43 -10.00
CA LYS A 353 13.96 16.59 -10.66
C LYS A 353 13.65 16.64 -12.15
N ASP A 354 13.52 15.48 -12.78
CA ASP A 354 13.23 15.36 -14.20
C ASP A 354 12.38 14.11 -14.48
N PRO A 355 11.04 14.22 -14.40
CA PRO A 355 10.14 13.12 -14.73
C PRO A 355 10.24 12.66 -16.19
N SER A 356 10.81 13.48 -17.10
CA SER A 356 10.90 13.15 -18.53
C SER A 356 11.94 12.06 -18.82
N VAL A 357 12.84 11.79 -17.87
CA VAL A 357 13.80 10.68 -17.92
C VAL A 357 13.10 9.32 -18.06
N LEU A 358 11.89 9.18 -17.50
CA LEU A 358 11.05 8.01 -17.73
C LEU A 358 10.20 8.24 -18.98
N SER A 359 10.70 7.79 -20.14
CA SER A 359 10.03 8.02 -21.42
C SER A 359 8.76 7.17 -21.60
N SER A 360 7.90 7.55 -22.55
CA SER A 360 6.74 6.75 -22.95
C SER A 360 7.13 5.31 -23.34
N ALA A 361 8.29 5.15 -23.99
CA ALA A 361 8.83 3.84 -24.37
C ALA A 361 9.34 3.03 -23.17
N ASP A 362 9.92 3.68 -22.16
CA ASP A 362 10.32 2.99 -20.93
C ASP A 362 9.11 2.51 -20.14
N MET A 363 8.06 3.34 -20.06
CA MET A 363 6.79 2.96 -19.43
C MET A 363 6.15 1.76 -20.13
N ASP A 364 6.05 1.77 -21.46
CA ASP A 364 5.47 0.67 -22.25
C ASP A 364 6.24 -0.64 -22.04
N ASN A 365 7.57 -0.60 -22.13
CA ASN A 365 8.41 -1.78 -21.89
C ASN A 365 8.30 -2.29 -20.43
N GLY A 366 8.20 -1.38 -19.46
CA GLY A 366 7.99 -1.74 -18.06
C GLY A 366 6.64 -2.45 -17.85
N ILE A 367 5.57 -1.94 -18.46
CA ILE A 367 4.23 -2.54 -18.38
C ILE A 367 4.23 -3.94 -19.01
N LYS A 368 4.84 -4.10 -20.18
CA LYS A 368 4.99 -5.42 -20.82
C LYS A 368 5.73 -6.41 -19.93
N LEU A 369 6.84 -5.99 -19.30
CA LEU A 369 7.58 -6.84 -18.38
C LEU A 369 6.75 -7.21 -17.14
N PHE A 370 6.00 -6.26 -16.58
CA PHE A 370 5.06 -6.53 -15.50
C PHE A 370 3.96 -7.52 -15.92
N ASN A 371 3.42 -7.38 -17.14
CA ASN A 371 2.39 -8.28 -17.62
C ASN A 371 2.93 -9.69 -17.85
N MET A 372 4.12 -9.83 -18.44
CA MET A 372 4.83 -11.12 -18.54
C MET A 372 5.05 -11.75 -17.16
N PHE A 373 5.47 -10.97 -16.17
CA PHE A 373 5.62 -11.45 -14.80
C PHE A 373 4.30 -12.00 -14.23
N ARG A 374 3.17 -11.34 -14.47
CA ARG A 374 1.86 -11.83 -14.04
C ARG A 374 1.43 -13.12 -14.76
N GLU A 375 1.64 -13.19 -16.06
CA GLU A 375 1.28 -14.35 -16.88
C GLU A 375 2.08 -15.60 -16.47
N ASN A 376 3.36 -15.43 -16.17
CA ASN A 376 4.24 -16.50 -15.71
C ASN A 376 3.99 -16.93 -14.25
N ASN A 377 3.30 -16.09 -13.46
CA ASN A 377 3.03 -16.35 -12.05
C ASN A 377 1.51 -16.44 -11.77
N THR A 378 0.92 -17.60 -12.05
CA THR A 378 -0.54 -17.82 -11.94
C THR A 378 -1.10 -17.69 -10.52
N GLN A 379 -0.25 -17.74 -9.49
CA GLN A 379 -0.64 -17.58 -8.07
C GLN A 379 -0.44 -16.16 -7.54
N ILE A 380 -0.22 -15.17 -8.41
CA ILE A 380 0.04 -13.80 -7.95
C ILE A 380 -1.18 -13.20 -7.23
N ASP A 381 -0.98 -12.81 -5.97
CA ASP A 381 -2.00 -12.18 -5.13
C ASP A 381 -1.71 -10.68 -4.99
N LEU A 382 -2.48 -9.88 -5.74
CA LEU A 382 -2.36 -8.41 -5.80
C LEU A 382 -3.65 -7.76 -5.27
N ASP A 383 -3.51 -6.59 -4.65
CA ASP A 383 -4.65 -5.75 -4.26
C ASP A 383 -5.20 -5.00 -5.49
N TYR A 384 -6.26 -5.55 -6.10
CA TYR A 384 -6.88 -5.00 -7.31
C TYR A 384 -7.88 -3.86 -7.04
N GLU A 385 -8.12 -3.46 -5.78
CA GLU A 385 -9.19 -2.52 -5.44
C GLU A 385 -9.09 -1.16 -6.15
N PHE A 386 -7.86 -0.74 -6.49
CA PHE A 386 -7.64 0.50 -7.25
C PHE A 386 -8.29 0.45 -8.64
N PHE A 387 -8.18 -0.70 -9.32
CA PHE A 387 -8.76 -0.95 -10.63
C PHE A 387 -10.20 -1.48 -10.54
N GLY A 388 -10.63 -1.88 -9.34
CA GLY A 388 -11.93 -2.46 -9.04
C GLY A 388 -11.87 -3.97 -8.90
N ASP A 389 -11.24 -4.65 -9.86
CA ASP A 389 -11.01 -6.10 -9.86
C ASP A 389 -9.91 -6.48 -10.86
N LYS A 390 -9.58 -7.77 -10.94
CA LYS A 390 -8.54 -8.31 -11.82
C LYS A 390 -8.83 -8.06 -13.31
N GLU A 391 -10.07 -8.27 -13.75
CA GLU A 391 -10.48 -8.12 -15.15
C GLU A 391 -10.40 -6.66 -15.61
N LYS A 392 -10.80 -5.72 -14.76
CA LYS A 392 -10.66 -4.28 -15.02
C LYS A 392 -9.20 -3.85 -15.06
N MET A 393 -8.35 -4.44 -14.22
CA MET A 393 -6.91 -4.16 -14.31
C MET A 393 -6.34 -4.66 -15.64
N GLU A 394 -6.70 -5.86 -16.09
CA GLU A 394 -6.28 -6.41 -17.38
C GLU A 394 -6.75 -5.53 -18.55
N THR A 395 -8.00 -5.08 -18.49
CA THR A 395 -8.53 -4.11 -19.46
C THR A 395 -7.72 -2.81 -19.45
N PHE A 396 -7.38 -2.31 -18.27
CA PHE A 396 -6.60 -1.09 -18.11
C PHE A 396 -5.17 -1.25 -18.66
N ILE A 397 -4.53 -2.41 -18.47
CA ILE A 397 -3.21 -2.72 -19.06
C ILE A 397 -3.29 -2.61 -20.57
N SER A 398 -4.21 -3.33 -21.21
CA SER A 398 -4.34 -3.35 -22.67
C SER A 398 -4.62 -1.96 -23.25
N GLN A 399 -5.49 -1.18 -22.60
CA GLN A 399 -5.77 0.20 -23.01
C GLN A 399 -4.54 1.10 -22.88
N THR A 400 -3.76 0.91 -21.81
CA THR A 400 -2.55 1.69 -21.54
C THR A 400 -1.45 1.37 -22.55
N GLU A 401 -1.24 0.10 -22.87
CA GLU A 401 -0.26 -0.33 -23.88
C GLU A 401 -0.60 0.23 -25.27
N LEU A 402 -1.88 0.20 -25.66
CA LEU A 402 -2.35 0.80 -26.91
C LEU A 402 -2.13 2.32 -26.95
N ALA A 403 -2.45 3.01 -25.85
CA ALA A 403 -2.26 4.46 -25.75
C ALA A 403 -0.77 4.84 -25.81
N LEU A 404 0.09 4.13 -25.09
CA LEU A 404 1.53 4.38 -25.09
C LEU A 404 2.16 4.06 -26.45
N THR A 405 1.80 2.95 -27.08
CA THR A 405 2.27 2.59 -28.42
C THR A 405 1.93 3.69 -29.43
N SER A 406 0.70 4.18 -29.40
CA SER A 406 0.25 5.28 -30.27
C SER A 406 1.05 6.56 -30.02
N LYS A 407 1.29 6.89 -28.75
CA LYS A 407 2.09 8.07 -28.35
C LYS A 407 3.54 7.96 -28.81
N ILE A 408 4.17 6.80 -28.64
CA ILE A 408 5.54 6.53 -29.08
C ILE A 408 5.67 6.69 -30.60
N GLN A 409 4.68 6.23 -31.36
CA GLN A 409 4.67 6.38 -32.81
C GLN A 409 4.58 7.86 -33.22
N ALA A 410 3.67 8.63 -32.60
CA ALA A 410 3.57 10.06 -32.85
C ALA A 410 4.85 10.84 -32.48
N GLU A 411 5.49 10.50 -31.36
CA GLU A 411 6.78 11.09 -30.94
C GLU A 411 7.91 10.80 -31.96
N LYS A 412 7.92 9.63 -32.58
CA LYS A 412 8.88 9.28 -33.65
C LYS A 412 8.63 10.08 -34.91
N GLU A 413 7.37 10.24 -35.31
CA GLU A 413 6.98 11.00 -36.51
C GLU A 413 7.33 12.50 -36.36
N GLN A 414 7.07 13.09 -35.19
CA GLN A 414 7.45 14.47 -34.90
C GLN A 414 8.96 14.68 -34.96
N LYS A 415 9.75 13.79 -34.34
CA LYS A 415 11.21 13.85 -34.40
C LYS A 415 11.75 13.70 -35.81
N ALA A 416 11.13 12.86 -36.64
CA ALA A 416 11.51 12.71 -38.05
C ALA A 416 11.22 13.98 -38.88
N GLN A 417 10.10 14.67 -38.60
CA GLN A 417 9.75 15.94 -39.24
C GLN A 417 10.66 17.09 -38.80
N GLU A 418 11.05 17.15 -37.53
CA GLU A 418 11.99 18.17 -37.02
C GLU A 418 13.42 18.00 -37.58
N GLN A 419 13.83 16.75 -37.85
CA GLN A 419 15.14 16.45 -38.44
C GLN A 419 15.19 16.71 -39.94
N SER A 420 14.08 16.54 -40.67
CA SER A 420 14.00 16.90 -42.09
C SER A 420 13.85 18.42 -42.34
N ALA A 421 13.50 19.19 -41.31
CA ALA A 421 13.31 20.64 -41.38
C ALA A 421 14.56 21.48 -41.03
N LYS A 422 15.69 20.88 -40.62
CA LYS A 422 16.96 21.62 -40.43
C LYS A 422 17.68 21.83 -41.77
N PRO A 423 17.83 23.07 -42.28
CA PRO A 423 18.59 23.30 -43.50
C PRO A 423 20.08 22.99 -43.25
N ALA A 424 20.72 22.32 -44.20
CA ALA A 424 22.16 22.20 -44.24
C ALA A 424 22.77 23.61 -44.28
N THR A 425 23.44 24.03 -43.21
CA THR A 425 24.32 25.19 -43.26
C THR A 425 25.45 24.84 -44.23
N ILE A 426 25.28 25.22 -45.48
CA ILE A 426 26.35 25.23 -46.48
C ILE A 426 27.34 26.28 -45.99
N ALA A 427 28.45 25.82 -45.41
CA ALA A 427 29.64 26.65 -45.28
C ALA A 427 30.16 26.91 -46.69
N LEU A 428 29.95 28.13 -47.19
CA LEU A 428 30.58 28.64 -48.39
C LEU A 428 31.62 29.69 -47.96
N VAL A 429 32.88 29.29 -48.20
CA VAL A 429 34.15 30.06 -48.24
C VAL A 429 34.74 30.51 -46.91
#